data_AF-A0A3N0WP47-F1
#
_entry.id   AF-A0A3N0WP47-F1
#
_cell.length_a   1.000
_cell.length_b   1.000
_cell.length_c   1.000
_cell.angle_alpha   90.00
_cell.angle_beta   90.00
_cell.angle_gamma   90.00
#
_symmetry.space_group_name_H-M   'P 1'
#
loop_
_entity.id
_entity.type
_entity.pdbx_description
1 polymer ?
#
loop_
_entity_poly.entity_id
_entity_poly.type
_entity_poly.pdbx_seq_one_letter_code
_entity_poly.pdbx_strand_id
1 'polypeptide(L)'
;MNRKIQLLSILFLGVSQFAFSQIKEEKLILNKKREPEVKKIEKKKTSVETIKNYPPEEKSQNPVKYTITDVPAVSDFKTSTIQGEDVAPKFDGTAQNNYLQFGMGNYGKILADGNISKTLENKFEVGADVHVLSTNGLKKEYDWKSGQTSATIGAFLNSYGEKGKFNINAEYGLDSYNYYGIYALQPAGDVDLKQKVNQFKVNGYYDFYSNEILNDVRVKSSFLKDHFDAQENQVSILANLSKHAVELGKSGINLNADLGVGLEAVKTDFAIVDKNSANFFNTNLTPKVTFRKGESYLMLGSGFSFLNAKNSNQYMDQVKNNKTYWFPQAEFQFAAAKEFKFYGGVDGGLKLNTYGDLLQANPFIVSDQYLKPTQTKYHFYVGLRGDIDEMFKYDFSAGFGKMKDIMFFKANSIFDDTYSMNRSAYDFANTFSAIYDDGNVSDIKGSLQYFPLENLVVDGELRFTKYNLKNYDNIYNVPLFNASIGAKYTMLDKKLLLGFKGIFASDRTTNSYAIEGVGAPNMVFQSTENTNDKVGGYADLNLSAEYKIHKNFSIFALGNNLLSSKYQTYKGYKVLGAQILGGVKITF
;
A
#
# COMPACT_ATOMS: atom_id res chain seq x y z
N MET A 1 33.11 -22.74 27.21
CA MET A 1 33.33 -22.43 25.78
C MET A 1 32.04 -22.80 25.03
N ASN A 2 31.16 -21.88 24.64
CA ASN A 2 31.25 -20.72 23.74
C ASN A 2 30.99 -21.03 22.25
N ARG A 3 29.74 -20.75 21.83
CA ARG A 3 29.19 -20.30 20.52
C ARG A 3 27.78 -20.91 20.39
N LYS A 4 26.65 -20.22 20.56
CA LYS A 4 26.15 -18.91 20.04
C LYS A 4 26.17 -18.80 18.51
N ILE A 5 24.96 -18.83 17.92
CA ILE A 5 24.37 -18.10 16.76
C ILE A 5 22.99 -18.77 16.59
N GLN A 6 21.91 -18.31 17.25
CA GLN A 6 21.02 -17.21 16.85
C GLN A 6 20.60 -17.26 15.37
N LEU A 7 19.53 -18.01 15.10
CA LEU A 7 18.74 -17.96 13.86
C LEU A 7 17.48 -17.14 14.13
N LEU A 8 17.34 -16.00 13.45
CA LEU A 8 16.21 -15.09 13.58
C LEU A 8 15.97 -14.42 12.21
N SER A 9 14.75 -14.49 11.70
CA SER A 9 14.35 -14.02 10.35
C SER A 9 12.82 -13.91 10.32
N ILE A 10 12.23 -12.76 9.91
CA ILE A 10 10.83 -12.31 10.17
C ILE A 10 10.09 -11.37 9.09
N LEU A 11 9.27 -11.81 8.07
CA LEU A 11 7.88 -11.30 7.61
C LEU A 11 7.12 -11.88 6.37
N PHE A 12 5.81 -12.24 6.52
CA PHE A 12 4.81 -12.68 5.49
C PHE A 12 4.73 -11.83 4.20
N LEU A 13 4.12 -12.43 3.18
CA LEU A 13 3.43 -11.79 2.05
C LEU A 13 2.11 -11.04 2.41
N GLY A 14 1.47 -10.52 1.36
CA GLY A 14 0.51 -9.41 1.41
C GLY A 14 1.15 -8.18 0.77
N VAL A 15 0.92 -7.99 -0.54
CA VAL A 15 1.62 -6.98 -1.36
C VAL A 15 0.96 -5.62 -1.16
N SER A 16 1.42 -4.88 -0.15
CA SER A 16 1.37 -3.41 -0.20
C SER A 16 2.42 -2.94 -1.21
N GLN A 17 2.03 -2.06 -2.15
CA GLN A 17 2.98 -1.55 -3.15
C GLN A 17 3.99 -0.62 -2.46
N PHE A 18 5.19 -1.12 -2.20
CA PHE A 18 6.35 -0.32 -1.83
C PHE A 18 6.61 0.69 -2.94
N ALA A 19 6.38 1.99 -2.71
CA ALA A 19 6.98 3.02 -3.54
C ALA A 19 8.04 3.73 -2.72
N PHE A 20 9.03 4.28 -3.42
CA PHE A 20 10.20 4.84 -2.78
C PHE A 20 9.91 6.21 -2.15
N SER A 21 10.55 6.46 -1.01
CA SER A 21 10.50 7.67 -0.16
C SER A 21 10.57 8.99 -0.94
N GLN A 22 11.14 9.01 -2.15
CA GLN A 22 11.22 10.22 -2.98
C GLN A 22 9.96 10.52 -3.79
N ILE A 23 9.21 9.51 -4.27
CA ILE A 23 7.98 9.70 -5.07
C ILE A 23 6.71 9.50 -4.21
N LYS A 24 6.76 8.55 -3.27
CA LYS A 24 5.96 8.61 -2.04
C LYS A 24 6.86 9.11 -0.92
N GLU A 25 7.11 10.42 -0.90
CA GLU A 25 7.23 11.04 0.41
C GLU A 25 5.95 10.76 1.16
N GLU A 26 6.07 10.41 2.44
CA GLU A 26 4.94 9.96 3.27
C GLU A 26 3.80 10.94 3.12
N LYS A 27 2.73 10.43 2.50
CA LYS A 27 1.74 11.26 1.86
C LYS A 27 0.96 11.92 2.98
N LEU A 28 1.16 13.23 3.15
CA LEU A 28 0.38 14.08 4.06
C LEU A 28 -1.12 14.16 3.69
N ILE A 29 -1.56 13.34 2.73
CA ILE A 29 -2.91 12.82 2.66
C ILE A 29 -3.28 12.29 4.04
N LEU A 30 -4.24 12.97 4.67
CA LEU A 30 -5.06 12.36 5.69
C LEU A 30 -5.71 11.11 5.06
N ASN A 31 -5.06 9.95 5.21
CA ASN A 31 -5.58 8.63 4.84
C ASN A 31 -6.74 8.27 5.79
N LYS A 32 -7.79 9.10 5.77
CA LYS A 32 -9.17 8.67 5.99
C LYS A 32 -9.34 7.49 5.02
N LYS A 33 -9.56 6.29 5.56
CA LYS A 33 -10.15 5.24 4.76
C LYS A 33 -11.41 5.84 4.14
N ARG A 34 -11.48 5.88 2.81
CA ARG A 34 -12.66 6.40 2.07
C ARG A 34 -13.86 5.44 2.27
N GLU A 35 -13.57 4.19 2.65
CA GLU A 35 -14.43 3.26 3.41
C GLU A 35 -14.46 3.70 4.89
N PRO A 36 -15.61 4.02 5.53
CA PRO A 36 -15.62 4.48 6.91
C PRO A 36 -15.47 3.29 7.85
N GLU A 37 -14.69 3.45 8.92
CA GLU A 37 -14.74 2.49 10.03
C GLU A 37 -15.87 2.84 10.98
N VAL A 38 -16.57 1.80 11.45
CA VAL A 38 -17.52 1.93 12.56
C VAL A 38 -16.73 2.28 13.81
N LYS A 39 -16.73 3.57 14.19
CA LYS A 39 -16.15 3.99 15.47
C LYS A 39 -16.84 3.21 16.59
N LYS A 40 -16.05 2.49 17.40
CA LYS A 40 -16.52 2.01 18.71
C LYS A 40 -17.04 3.23 19.46
N ILE A 41 -18.30 3.16 19.90
CA ILE A 41 -18.85 4.15 20.82
C ILE A 41 -18.03 4.06 22.10
N GLU A 42 -17.27 5.12 22.41
CA GLU A 42 -16.66 5.26 23.72
C GLU A 42 -17.78 5.24 24.77
N LYS A 43 -17.85 4.16 25.55
CA LYS A 43 -18.70 4.14 26.74
C LYS A 43 -18.11 5.14 27.73
N LYS A 44 -18.64 6.37 27.73
CA LYS A 44 -18.43 7.31 28.83
C LYS A 44 -18.71 6.58 30.14
N LYS A 45 -17.67 6.39 30.96
CA LYS A 45 -17.84 6.00 32.36
C LYS A 45 -18.41 7.20 33.09
N THR A 46 -19.73 7.36 33.06
CA THR A 46 -20.42 8.37 33.85
C THR A 46 -20.31 8.01 35.32
N SER A 47 -19.35 8.60 36.03
CA SER A 47 -19.35 8.64 37.49
C SER A 47 -20.49 9.55 37.94
N VAL A 48 -21.63 8.95 38.29
CA VAL A 48 -22.78 9.67 38.84
C VAL A 48 -22.55 9.87 40.34
N GLU A 49 -22.44 11.11 40.78
CA GLU A 49 -22.48 11.44 42.21
C GLU A 49 -23.89 11.17 42.76
N THR A 50 -23.98 10.39 43.83
CA THR A 50 -25.23 9.93 44.42
C THR A 50 -25.78 10.93 45.44
N ILE A 51 -26.56 11.90 44.97
CA ILE A 51 -27.40 12.73 45.85
C ILE A 51 -28.73 12.01 46.10
N LYS A 52 -29.00 11.64 47.35
CA LYS A 52 -30.29 11.05 47.78
C LYS A 52 -31.33 12.15 48.01
N ASN A 53 -32.51 12.01 47.40
CA ASN A 53 -33.78 12.41 48.01
C ASN A 53 -35.00 11.81 47.29
N TYR A 54 -36.01 11.43 48.07
CA TYR A 54 -37.34 10.89 47.71
C TYR A 54 -38.27 11.23 48.90
N PRO A 55 -39.61 11.24 48.78
CA PRO A 55 -40.50 11.61 47.66
C PRO A 55 -41.66 12.52 48.20
N PRO A 56 -42.93 12.55 47.70
CA PRO A 56 -43.53 12.06 46.45
C PRO A 56 -44.44 13.08 45.72
N GLU A 57 -44.85 12.77 44.49
CA GLU A 57 -46.29 12.74 44.12
C GLU A 57 -46.52 11.97 42.79
N GLU A 58 -47.72 11.41 42.64
CA GLU A 58 -48.06 10.42 41.60
C GLU A 58 -48.58 11.05 40.30
N LYS A 59 -48.08 10.61 39.13
CA LYS A 59 -48.92 10.49 37.93
C LYS A 59 -48.60 9.22 37.14
N SER A 60 -49.63 8.40 36.95
CA SER A 60 -49.64 7.22 36.11
C SER A 60 -49.46 7.58 34.63
N GLN A 61 -48.55 6.89 33.94
CA GLN A 61 -48.62 6.62 32.50
C GLN A 61 -47.90 5.31 32.19
N ASN A 62 -48.49 4.51 31.30
CA ASN A 62 -48.06 3.12 31.02
C ASN A 62 -46.57 3.04 30.62
N PRO A 63 -45.76 2.16 31.24
CA PRO A 63 -44.38 1.97 30.81
C PRO A 63 -44.36 1.27 29.44
N VAL A 64 -43.89 1.99 28.43
CA VAL A 64 -43.58 1.41 27.11
C VAL A 64 -42.47 0.38 27.32
N LYS A 65 -42.81 -0.91 27.20
CA LYS A 65 -41.81 -1.99 27.22
C LYS A 65 -40.98 -1.95 25.95
N TYR A 66 -39.88 -1.21 25.98
CA TYR A 66 -38.80 -1.38 25.02
C TYR A 66 -38.10 -2.71 25.30
N THR A 67 -38.46 -3.74 24.55
CA THR A 67 -37.63 -4.94 24.43
C THR A 67 -36.40 -4.55 23.61
N ILE A 68 -35.35 -4.05 24.29
CA ILE A 68 -34.05 -3.88 23.66
C ILE A 68 -33.52 -5.29 23.39
N THR A 69 -33.65 -5.74 22.14
CA THR A 69 -32.92 -6.91 21.68
C THR A 69 -31.46 -6.52 21.63
N ASP A 70 -30.71 -6.85 22.69
CA ASP A 70 -29.26 -6.80 22.67
C ASP A 70 -28.77 -7.79 21.61
N VAL A 71 -28.64 -7.30 20.37
CA VAL A 71 -27.87 -7.98 19.34
C VAL A 71 -26.42 -7.91 19.81
N PRO A 72 -25.80 -9.03 20.22
CA PRO A 72 -24.39 -9.00 20.59
C PRO A 72 -23.63 -8.50 19.38
N ALA A 73 -22.78 -7.49 19.57
CA ALA A 73 -21.96 -6.96 18.48
C ALA A 73 -21.03 -8.07 17.97
N VAL A 74 -21.47 -8.77 16.93
CA VAL A 74 -20.67 -9.78 16.24
C VAL A 74 -19.51 -9.02 15.64
N SER A 75 -18.35 -9.17 16.28
CA SER A 75 -17.17 -8.42 15.92
C SER A 75 -16.67 -8.94 14.57
N ASP A 76 -17.08 -8.28 13.50
CA ASP A 76 -16.59 -8.49 12.12
C ASP A 76 -15.11 -8.04 11.94
N PHE A 77 -14.35 -8.00 13.05
CA PHE A 77 -12.90 -8.01 13.06
C PHE A 77 -12.38 -9.28 12.35
N LYS A 78 -12.29 -9.18 11.03
CA LYS A 78 -11.02 -9.45 10.37
C LYS A 78 -10.01 -8.60 11.13
N THR A 79 -9.12 -9.23 11.90
CA THR A 79 -7.88 -8.59 12.31
C THR A 79 -7.16 -8.22 11.03
N SER A 80 -7.32 -6.97 10.59
CA SER A 80 -6.40 -6.40 9.63
C SER A 80 -5.01 -6.68 10.18
N THR A 81 -4.14 -7.27 9.35
CA THR A 81 -2.71 -7.20 9.64
C THR A 81 -2.40 -5.75 9.99
N ILE A 82 -1.77 -5.51 11.14
CA ILE A 82 -1.43 -4.15 11.57
C ILE A 82 -0.60 -3.57 10.43
N GLN A 83 -1.16 -2.58 9.73
CA GLN A 83 -0.48 -1.90 8.64
C GLN A 83 0.16 -0.65 9.23
N GLY A 84 1.48 -0.54 9.07
CA GLY A 84 2.28 0.59 9.51
C GLY A 84 1.60 1.91 9.18
N GLU A 85 1.37 2.70 10.21
CA GLU A 85 0.65 3.96 10.05
C GLU A 85 1.61 5.06 9.58
N ASP A 86 1.12 5.88 8.64
CA ASP A 86 1.82 7.05 8.11
C ASP A 86 2.24 7.99 9.26
N VAL A 87 3.39 8.64 9.13
CA VAL A 87 4.05 9.50 10.12
C VAL A 87 3.37 10.87 10.22
N ALA A 88 2.56 11.22 9.22
CA ALA A 88 1.59 12.29 9.34
C ALA A 88 0.70 12.04 10.58
N PRO A 89 0.56 13.02 11.48
CA PRO A 89 -0.37 12.89 12.60
C PRO A 89 -1.79 12.76 12.06
N LYS A 90 -2.38 11.56 12.18
CA LYS A 90 -3.77 11.35 11.80
C LYS A 90 -4.67 11.96 12.86
N PHE A 91 -5.63 12.74 12.39
CA PHE A 91 -6.56 13.44 13.27
C PHE A 91 -7.66 12.47 13.71
N ASP A 92 -7.45 11.81 14.85
CA ASP A 92 -8.59 11.38 15.68
C ASP A 92 -9.18 12.60 16.40
N GLY A 93 -9.85 13.42 15.59
CA GLY A 93 -10.56 14.62 15.97
C GLY A 93 -11.87 14.68 15.19
N THR A 94 -12.98 14.70 15.91
CA THR A 94 -14.33 14.81 15.37
C THR A 94 -14.47 15.94 14.34
N ALA A 95 -14.96 15.59 13.14
CA ALA A 95 -15.63 16.49 12.20
C ALA A 95 -14.90 17.81 11.84
N GLN A 96 -13.62 17.73 11.46
CA GLN A 96 -13.00 18.78 10.63
C GLN A 96 -12.93 18.24 9.19
N ASN A 97 -13.86 18.71 8.36
CA ASN A 97 -14.08 18.21 7.00
C ASN A 97 -13.43 19.07 5.90
N ASN A 98 -12.94 20.26 6.26
CA ASN A 98 -12.28 21.14 5.31
C ASN A 98 -10.94 21.63 5.86
N TYR A 99 -9.91 21.58 5.03
CA TYR A 99 -8.62 22.22 5.30
C TYR A 99 -7.92 22.64 4.01
N LEU A 100 -7.01 23.60 4.14
CA LEU A 100 -6.03 23.97 3.13
C LEU A 100 -4.67 24.06 3.82
N GLN A 101 -3.67 23.34 3.30
CA GLN A 101 -2.29 23.41 3.76
C GLN A 101 -1.36 23.80 2.61
N PHE A 102 -0.43 24.70 2.91
CA PHE A 102 0.62 25.13 1.99
C PHE A 102 1.95 25.16 2.73
N GLY A 103 3.00 24.64 2.10
CA GLY A 103 4.34 24.64 2.65
C GLY A 103 5.43 24.69 1.59
N MET A 104 6.59 25.21 1.98
CA MET A 104 7.77 25.35 1.14
C MET A 104 9.00 24.83 1.88
N GLY A 105 9.99 24.34 1.13
CA GLY A 105 11.16 23.70 1.69
C GLY A 105 12.43 23.85 0.86
N ASN A 106 13.51 23.28 1.38
CA ASN A 106 14.76 23.14 0.62
C ASN A 106 14.56 22.24 -0.63
N TYR A 107 15.57 22.20 -1.52
CA TYR A 107 15.42 21.65 -2.88
C TYR A 107 14.30 22.34 -3.71
N GLY A 108 13.90 23.56 -3.32
CA GLY A 108 12.78 24.30 -3.91
C GLY A 108 11.50 23.48 -3.89
N LYS A 109 11.26 22.81 -2.77
CA LYS A 109 10.13 21.92 -2.55
C LYS A 109 8.87 22.72 -2.24
N ILE A 110 7.75 22.35 -2.83
CA ILE A 110 6.45 23.01 -2.65
C ILE A 110 5.40 21.93 -2.39
N LEU A 111 4.61 22.13 -1.33
CA LEU A 111 3.44 21.32 -0.98
C LEU A 111 2.21 22.23 -0.99
N ALA A 112 1.16 21.83 -1.71
CA ALA A 112 -0.16 22.41 -1.63
C ALA A 112 -1.19 21.28 -1.57
N ASP A 113 -2.01 21.24 -0.53
CA ASP A 113 -2.93 20.13 -0.28
C ASP A 113 -4.19 20.67 0.40
N GLY A 114 -5.34 20.12 0.06
CA GLY A 114 -6.61 20.58 0.57
C GLY A 114 -7.70 19.53 0.46
N ASN A 115 -8.63 19.59 1.39
CA ASN A 115 -9.87 18.82 1.36
C ASN A 115 -11.03 19.77 1.65
N ILE A 116 -12.16 19.54 1.00
CA ILE A 116 -13.42 20.22 1.30
C ILE A 116 -14.53 19.17 1.21
N SER A 117 -15.35 19.02 2.25
CA SER A 117 -16.54 18.17 2.21
C SER A 117 -17.70 18.76 2.98
N LYS A 118 -18.91 18.60 2.44
CA LYS A 118 -20.15 19.06 3.03
C LYS A 118 -21.14 17.91 3.13
N THR A 119 -21.61 17.65 4.34
CA THR A 119 -22.77 16.81 4.59
C THR A 119 -24.04 17.61 4.32
N LEU A 120 -24.90 17.08 3.45
CA LEU A 120 -26.23 17.56 3.11
C LEU A 120 -27.26 16.90 4.03
N GLU A 121 -28.41 17.55 4.22
CA GLU A 121 -29.49 17.09 5.12
C GLU A 121 -29.97 15.66 4.82
N ASN A 122 -29.93 15.26 3.54
CA ASN A 122 -30.33 13.93 3.07
C ASN A 122 -29.31 12.80 3.39
N LYS A 123 -28.41 12.99 4.36
CA LYS A 123 -27.31 12.05 4.71
C LYS A 123 -26.35 11.73 3.55
N PHE A 124 -26.21 12.66 2.59
CA PHE A 124 -25.17 12.62 1.57
C PHE A 124 -24.01 13.51 2.00
N GLU A 125 -22.77 13.05 1.83
CA GLU A 125 -21.58 13.89 1.97
C GLU A 125 -20.93 13.99 0.59
N VAL A 126 -20.71 15.21 0.10
CA VAL A 126 -19.99 15.45 -1.16
C VAL A 126 -18.73 16.22 -0.83
N GLY A 127 -17.61 15.86 -1.45
CA GLY A 127 -16.35 16.54 -1.24
C GLY A 127 -15.36 16.41 -2.41
N ALA A 128 -14.31 17.20 -2.31
CA ALA A 128 -13.17 17.18 -3.21
C ALA A 128 -11.87 17.22 -2.41
N ASP A 129 -10.81 16.68 -2.98
CA ASP A 129 -9.45 16.79 -2.47
C ASP A 129 -8.47 17.17 -3.57
N VAL A 130 -7.40 17.87 -3.18
CA VAL A 130 -6.27 18.23 -4.03
C VAL A 130 -4.99 17.99 -3.25
N HIS A 131 -3.99 17.42 -3.90
CA HIS A 131 -2.66 17.24 -3.34
C HIS A 131 -1.64 17.50 -4.44
N VAL A 132 -0.68 18.39 -4.20
CA VAL A 132 0.39 18.76 -5.13
C VAL A 132 1.70 18.81 -4.35
N LEU A 133 2.68 18.05 -4.82
CA LEU A 133 4.04 18.02 -4.28
C LEU A 133 5.04 18.19 -5.43
N SER A 134 5.92 19.18 -5.33
CA SER A 134 6.93 19.47 -6.36
C SER A 134 8.30 19.68 -5.73
N THR A 135 9.37 19.35 -6.47
CA THR A 135 10.76 19.62 -6.06
C THR A 135 11.66 19.79 -7.30
N ASN A 136 12.68 20.64 -7.16
CA ASN A 136 13.67 20.88 -8.21
C ASN A 136 14.67 19.73 -8.39
N GLY A 137 14.66 18.74 -7.49
CA GLY A 137 15.56 17.59 -7.56
C GLY A 137 17.00 17.90 -7.15
N LEU A 138 17.91 17.05 -7.61
CA LEU A 138 19.32 17.01 -7.24
C LEU A 138 20.23 17.80 -8.20
N LYS A 139 19.92 19.09 -8.42
CA LYS A 139 20.67 20.03 -9.29
C LYS A 139 22.17 20.23 -8.99
N LYS A 140 22.71 19.58 -7.95
CA LYS A 140 24.14 19.61 -7.55
C LYS A 140 24.84 18.25 -7.67
N GLU A 141 24.11 17.19 -8.00
CA GLU A 141 24.63 15.81 -8.09
C GLU A 141 24.53 15.23 -9.51
N TYR A 142 23.78 15.90 -10.40
CA TYR A 142 23.57 15.56 -11.80
C TYR A 142 23.57 16.85 -12.62
N ASP A 143 24.19 16.81 -13.80
CA ASP A 143 24.22 17.94 -14.74
C ASP A 143 22.86 18.16 -15.43
N TRP A 144 22.01 17.12 -15.42
CA TRP A 144 20.68 17.08 -16.04
C TRP A 144 19.52 17.16 -15.03
N LYS A 145 18.31 17.32 -15.57
CA LYS A 145 17.08 17.49 -14.78
C LYS A 145 16.74 16.22 -13.99
N SER A 146 16.63 16.37 -12.67
CA SER A 146 16.19 15.35 -11.71
C SER A 146 14.97 15.82 -10.88
N GLY A 147 14.30 16.88 -11.34
CA GLY A 147 13.08 17.39 -10.71
C GLY A 147 11.89 16.45 -10.92
N GLN A 148 10.88 16.59 -10.06
CA GLN A 148 9.66 15.80 -10.09
C GLN A 148 8.48 16.61 -9.55
N THR A 149 7.27 16.25 -9.95
CA THR A 149 6.02 16.84 -9.47
C THR A 149 4.93 15.78 -9.53
N SER A 150 4.29 15.52 -8.39
CA SER A 150 3.06 14.73 -8.31
C SER A 150 1.89 15.66 -8.00
N ALA A 151 0.76 15.40 -8.65
CA ALA A 151 -0.50 16.09 -8.43
C ALA A 151 -1.63 15.07 -8.41
N THR A 152 -2.62 15.28 -7.54
CA THR A 152 -3.83 14.45 -7.45
C THR A 152 -5.01 15.36 -7.19
N ILE A 153 -6.10 15.16 -7.92
CA ILE A 153 -7.38 15.85 -7.71
C ILE A 153 -8.46 14.77 -7.60
N GLY A 154 -9.12 14.72 -6.46
CA GLY A 154 -10.20 13.78 -6.15
C GLY A 154 -11.54 14.48 -5.98
N ALA A 155 -12.61 13.76 -6.32
CA ALA A 155 -13.98 14.09 -5.94
C ALA A 155 -14.66 12.83 -5.39
N PHE A 156 -15.48 12.97 -4.35
CA PHE A 156 -16.18 11.85 -3.73
C PHE A 156 -17.59 12.21 -3.28
N LEU A 157 -18.44 11.18 -3.23
CA LEU A 157 -19.77 11.22 -2.66
C LEU A 157 -19.94 9.99 -1.75
N ASN A 158 -20.30 10.22 -0.50
CA ASN A 158 -20.83 9.21 0.42
C ASN A 158 -22.34 9.37 0.53
N SER A 159 -23.07 8.26 0.69
CA SER A 159 -24.48 8.24 1.07
C SER A 159 -24.68 7.24 2.20
N TYR A 160 -25.36 7.65 3.26
CA TYR A 160 -25.67 6.80 4.41
C TYR A 160 -27.17 6.50 4.42
N GLY A 161 -27.56 5.49 3.64
CA GLY A 161 -28.94 5.02 3.54
C GLY A 161 -29.38 4.20 4.76
N GLU A 162 -30.58 3.66 4.74
CA GLU A 162 -31.10 2.82 5.84
C GLU A 162 -30.55 1.39 5.81
N LYS A 163 -30.30 0.85 4.61
CA LYS A 163 -29.88 -0.54 4.39
C LYS A 163 -28.38 -0.73 4.21
N GLY A 164 -27.63 0.36 4.10
CA GLY A 164 -26.20 0.32 3.80
C GLY A 164 -25.60 1.69 3.51
N LYS A 165 -24.28 1.72 3.37
CA LYS A 165 -23.52 2.86 2.86
C LYS A 165 -23.20 2.67 1.38
N PHE A 166 -23.25 3.78 0.64
CA PHE A 166 -22.62 3.91 -0.67
C PHE A 166 -21.45 4.90 -0.60
N ASN A 167 -20.36 4.62 -1.31
CA ASN A 167 -19.30 5.57 -1.66
C ASN A 167 -19.04 5.50 -3.17
N ILE A 168 -18.87 6.65 -3.80
CA ILE A 168 -18.23 6.75 -5.11
C ILE A 168 -17.13 7.81 -5.04
N ASN A 169 -15.99 7.54 -5.66
CA ASN A 169 -14.91 8.50 -5.82
C ASN A 169 -14.32 8.43 -7.23
N ALA A 170 -13.96 9.61 -7.76
CA ALA A 170 -13.19 9.77 -8.98
C ALA A 170 -11.90 10.54 -8.66
N GLU A 171 -10.77 10.10 -9.21
CA GLU A 171 -9.44 10.64 -8.89
C GLU A 171 -8.64 10.78 -10.18
N TYR A 172 -8.08 11.96 -10.44
CA TYR A 172 -7.08 12.20 -11.48
C TYR A 172 -5.72 12.42 -10.83
N GLY A 173 -4.79 11.51 -11.09
CA GLY A 173 -3.38 11.60 -10.72
C GLY A 173 -2.51 11.99 -11.91
N LEU A 174 -1.49 12.79 -11.63
CA LEU A 174 -0.45 13.22 -12.56
C LEU A 174 0.90 13.11 -11.86
N ASP A 175 1.79 12.25 -12.37
CA ASP A 175 3.17 12.16 -11.93
C ASP A 175 4.08 12.55 -13.10
N SER A 176 4.86 13.62 -12.95
CA SER A 176 5.89 14.03 -13.91
C SER A 176 7.25 14.04 -13.25
N TYR A 177 8.19 13.30 -13.84
CA TYR A 177 9.53 13.08 -13.30
C TYR A 177 10.51 12.90 -14.46
N ASN A 178 11.75 12.56 -14.15
CA ASN A 178 12.81 12.32 -15.13
C ASN A 178 13.46 10.95 -14.86
N TYR A 179 13.89 10.24 -15.90
CA TYR A 179 14.75 9.06 -15.79
C TYR A 179 16.21 9.47 -15.50
N TYR A 180 16.41 10.26 -14.44
CA TYR A 180 17.68 10.93 -14.14
C TYR A 180 18.80 10.01 -13.65
N GLY A 181 18.51 8.73 -13.36
CA GLY A 181 19.45 7.79 -12.76
C GLY A 181 20.45 7.17 -13.74
N ILE A 182 21.04 7.98 -14.62
CA ILE A 182 22.07 7.55 -15.56
C ILE A 182 23.37 7.30 -14.78
N TYR A 183 23.99 6.13 -14.98
CA TYR A 183 25.25 5.76 -14.34
C TYR A 183 26.29 5.14 -15.30
N ALA A 184 25.91 4.82 -16.54
CA ALA A 184 26.77 4.13 -17.51
C ALA A 184 27.16 4.99 -18.73
N LEU A 185 26.57 6.17 -18.88
CA LEU A 185 26.81 7.13 -19.96
C LEU A 185 26.82 8.56 -19.40
N GLN A 186 27.37 9.51 -20.15
CA GLN A 186 27.42 10.92 -19.77
C GLN A 186 26.81 11.78 -20.90
N PRO A 187 25.50 12.02 -20.91
CA PRO A 187 24.85 12.95 -21.85
C PRO A 187 25.14 14.41 -21.48
N ALA A 188 24.75 15.33 -22.37
CA ALA A 188 24.74 16.77 -22.08
C ALA A 188 23.67 17.12 -21.02
N GLY A 189 23.88 18.19 -20.24
CA GLY A 189 22.99 18.58 -19.13
C GLY A 189 21.58 19.04 -19.55
N ASP A 190 21.35 19.31 -20.83
CA ASP A 190 20.05 19.68 -21.40
C ASP A 190 19.24 18.49 -21.94
N VAL A 191 19.77 17.26 -21.86
CA VAL A 191 19.10 16.02 -22.29
C VAL A 191 17.66 15.90 -21.75
N ASP A 192 16.72 15.53 -22.63
CA ASP A 192 15.34 15.30 -22.23
C ASP A 192 15.17 13.87 -21.69
N LEU A 193 15.00 13.78 -20.37
CA LEU A 193 14.79 12.52 -19.63
C LEU A 193 13.35 12.39 -19.13
N LYS A 194 12.45 13.25 -19.61
CA LYS A 194 11.11 13.42 -19.05
C LYS A 194 10.25 12.16 -19.17
N GLN A 195 9.47 11.92 -18.12
CA GLN A 195 8.33 11.03 -18.12
C GLN A 195 7.14 11.77 -17.47
N LYS A 196 5.93 11.45 -17.91
CA LYS A 196 4.66 12.02 -17.44
C LYS A 196 3.58 10.94 -17.48
N VAL A 197 3.24 10.37 -16.33
CA VAL A 197 2.12 9.44 -16.15
C VAL A 197 0.88 10.22 -15.76
N ASN A 198 -0.25 9.90 -16.41
CA ASN A 198 -1.58 10.41 -16.09
C ASN A 198 -2.45 9.20 -15.75
N GLN A 199 -3.15 9.22 -14.62
CA GLN A 199 -4.00 8.10 -14.20
C GLN A 199 -5.35 8.63 -13.72
N PHE A 200 -6.43 8.19 -14.34
CA PHE A 200 -7.80 8.46 -13.91
C PHE A 200 -8.40 7.20 -13.28
N LYS A 201 -8.96 7.31 -12.09
CA LYS A 201 -9.61 6.21 -11.38
C LYS A 201 -11.06 6.58 -11.08
N VAL A 202 -11.97 5.61 -11.20
CA VAL A 202 -13.33 5.72 -10.67
C VAL A 202 -13.64 4.46 -9.87
N ASN A 203 -14.02 4.63 -8.60
CA ASN A 203 -14.29 3.53 -7.68
C ASN A 203 -15.65 3.73 -7.03
N GLY A 204 -16.48 2.70 -7.04
CA GLY A 204 -17.73 2.60 -6.31
C GLY A 204 -17.67 1.48 -5.26
N TYR A 205 -18.23 1.73 -4.09
CA TYR A 205 -18.33 0.80 -2.97
C TYR A 205 -19.75 0.87 -2.43
N TYR A 206 -20.35 -0.28 -2.13
CA TYR A 206 -21.60 -0.37 -1.42
C TYR A 206 -21.47 -1.44 -0.32
N ASP A 207 -21.64 -1.03 0.93
CA ASP A 207 -21.56 -1.89 2.11
C ASP A 207 -22.97 -2.01 2.72
N PHE A 208 -23.50 -3.21 2.88
CA PHE A 208 -24.79 -3.47 3.52
C PHE A 208 -24.64 -3.45 5.05
N TYR A 209 -25.67 -3.01 5.78
CA TYR A 209 -25.61 -2.99 7.25
C TYR A 209 -26.08 -4.29 7.91
N SER A 210 -26.97 -5.05 7.28
CA SER A 210 -27.57 -6.25 7.90
C SER A 210 -26.75 -7.54 7.70
N ASN A 211 -25.81 -7.58 6.75
CA ASN A 211 -24.93 -8.72 6.45
C ASN A 211 -25.65 -10.09 6.36
N GLU A 212 -26.93 -10.10 5.93
CA GLU A 212 -27.76 -11.31 5.92
C GLU A 212 -27.48 -12.26 4.74
N ILE A 213 -27.14 -11.69 3.57
CA ILE A 213 -26.85 -12.43 2.32
C ILE A 213 -25.76 -11.72 1.50
N LEU A 214 -25.88 -10.41 1.26
CA LEU A 214 -24.91 -9.60 0.55
C LEU A 214 -24.24 -8.65 1.55
N ASN A 215 -22.91 -8.63 1.59
CA ASN A 215 -22.11 -7.88 2.56
C ASN A 215 -21.57 -6.61 1.91
N ASP A 216 -20.76 -6.75 0.86
CA ASP A 216 -20.23 -5.62 0.11
C ASP A 216 -20.13 -5.87 -1.40
N VAL A 217 -20.25 -4.80 -2.18
CA VAL A 217 -19.97 -4.75 -3.61
C VAL A 217 -18.99 -3.63 -3.89
N ARG A 218 -17.89 -3.95 -4.57
CA ARG A 218 -16.85 -2.99 -4.97
C ARG A 218 -16.68 -3.04 -6.48
N VAL A 219 -16.63 -1.88 -7.11
CA VAL A 219 -16.31 -1.70 -8.53
C VAL A 219 -15.17 -0.70 -8.61
N LYS A 220 -14.05 -1.07 -9.22
CA LYS A 220 -12.89 -0.18 -9.38
C LYS A 220 -12.48 -0.14 -10.83
N SER A 221 -12.17 1.06 -11.32
CA SER A 221 -11.66 1.27 -12.68
C SER A 221 -10.46 2.20 -12.64
N SER A 222 -9.50 1.94 -13.51
CA SER A 222 -8.28 2.73 -13.68
C SER A 222 -7.93 2.83 -15.15
N PHE A 223 -7.66 4.05 -15.61
CA PHE A 223 -7.29 4.41 -16.97
C PHE A 223 -5.98 5.19 -16.88
N LEU A 224 -4.90 4.66 -17.46
CA LEU A 224 -3.56 5.22 -17.37
C LEU A 224 -3.05 5.54 -18.77
N LYS A 225 -2.43 6.71 -18.95
CA LYS A 225 -1.64 7.05 -20.15
C LYS A 225 -0.35 7.79 -19.76
N ASP A 226 0.78 7.37 -20.33
CA ASP A 226 2.09 7.98 -20.07
C ASP A 226 2.60 8.90 -21.21
N HIS A 227 3.88 9.32 -21.14
CA HIS A 227 4.51 10.16 -22.16
C HIS A 227 4.86 9.41 -23.44
N PHE A 228 5.16 8.11 -23.36
CA PHE A 228 5.58 7.25 -24.47
C PHE A 228 4.40 6.49 -25.09
N ASP A 229 3.19 7.06 -24.98
CA ASP A 229 1.92 6.53 -25.48
C ASP A 229 1.48 5.15 -24.94
N ALA A 230 2.12 4.67 -23.87
CA ALA A 230 1.67 3.49 -23.13
C ALA A 230 0.30 3.76 -22.49
N GLN A 231 -0.60 2.78 -22.60
CA GLN A 231 -1.98 2.88 -22.15
C GLN A 231 -2.39 1.64 -21.36
N GLU A 232 -3.07 1.82 -20.23
CA GLU A 232 -3.66 0.73 -19.45
C GLU A 232 -5.10 1.04 -19.04
N ASN A 233 -5.98 0.07 -19.24
CA ASN A 233 -7.38 0.12 -18.83
C ASN A 233 -7.66 -1.10 -17.94
N GLN A 234 -7.98 -0.87 -16.68
CA GLN A 234 -8.32 -1.90 -15.70
C GLN A 234 -9.74 -1.68 -15.17
N VAL A 235 -10.52 -2.75 -15.08
CA VAL A 235 -11.82 -2.79 -14.40
C VAL A 235 -11.85 -4.03 -13.50
N SER A 236 -12.21 -3.85 -12.24
CA SER A 236 -12.45 -4.95 -11.30
C SER A 236 -13.81 -4.79 -10.63
N ILE A 237 -14.47 -5.91 -10.40
CA ILE A 237 -15.75 -6.03 -9.69
C ILE A 237 -15.56 -7.13 -8.64
N LEU A 238 -15.99 -6.88 -7.42
CA LEU A 238 -16.04 -7.87 -6.34
C LEU A 238 -17.40 -7.76 -5.64
N ALA A 239 -18.11 -8.87 -5.55
CA ALA A 239 -19.29 -9.01 -4.70
C ALA A 239 -18.99 -10.05 -3.62
N ASN A 240 -19.08 -9.66 -2.36
CA ASN A 240 -18.92 -10.55 -1.22
C ASN A 240 -20.31 -10.84 -0.63
N LEU A 241 -20.75 -12.09 -0.79
CA LEU A 241 -21.92 -12.60 -0.11
C LEU A 241 -21.47 -13.20 1.22
N SER A 242 -22.24 -12.98 2.29
CA SER A 242 -22.01 -13.68 3.55
C SER A 242 -23.31 -13.93 4.30
N LYS A 243 -23.29 -14.98 5.13
CA LYS A 243 -24.34 -15.30 6.08
C LYS A 243 -23.68 -15.69 7.39
N HIS A 244 -23.89 -14.87 8.42
CA HIS A 244 -23.23 -15.00 9.72
C HIS A 244 -24.13 -15.61 10.79
N ALA A 245 -23.51 -16.05 11.89
CA ALA A 245 -24.18 -16.48 13.12
C ALA A 245 -25.25 -17.58 12.95
N VAL A 246 -25.04 -18.53 12.05
CA VAL A 246 -25.86 -19.74 12.00
C VAL A 246 -25.44 -20.67 13.13
N GLU A 247 -26.24 -20.77 14.20
CA GLU A 247 -25.95 -21.65 15.34
C GLU A 247 -26.04 -23.13 14.93
N LEU A 248 -24.94 -23.87 15.12
CA LEU A 248 -24.91 -25.32 14.90
C LEU A 248 -25.41 -26.07 16.13
N GLY A 249 -26.72 -25.96 16.38
CA GLY A 249 -27.39 -26.53 17.55
C GLY A 249 -26.89 -25.95 18.88
N LYS A 250 -27.16 -26.64 20.00
CA LYS A 250 -26.77 -26.18 21.35
C LYS A 250 -25.26 -26.31 21.68
N SER A 251 -24.39 -26.31 20.66
CA SER A 251 -22.94 -26.55 20.80
C SER A 251 -22.11 -25.32 21.20
N GLY A 252 -22.69 -24.12 21.07
CA GLY A 252 -21.99 -22.84 21.22
C GLY A 252 -20.99 -22.58 20.09
N ILE A 253 -21.20 -23.17 18.91
CA ILE A 253 -20.40 -22.94 17.70
C ILE A 253 -21.25 -22.16 16.69
N ASN A 254 -20.74 -21.00 16.29
CA ASN A 254 -21.35 -20.15 15.27
C ASN A 254 -20.71 -20.44 13.92
N LEU A 255 -21.52 -20.72 12.90
CA LEU A 255 -21.08 -20.85 11.52
C LEU A 255 -21.29 -19.52 10.78
N ASN A 256 -20.22 -19.06 10.11
CA ASN A 256 -20.27 -18.02 9.10
C ASN A 256 -19.94 -18.65 7.75
N ALA A 257 -20.75 -18.42 6.73
CA ALA A 257 -20.45 -18.78 5.35
C ALA A 257 -20.21 -17.51 4.54
N ASP A 258 -19.14 -17.48 3.75
CA ASP A 258 -18.71 -16.36 2.92
C ASP A 258 -18.53 -16.85 1.47
N LEU A 259 -18.89 -16.04 0.48
CA LEU A 259 -18.66 -16.29 -0.94
C LEU A 259 -18.23 -15.00 -1.64
N GLY A 260 -16.95 -14.88 -1.94
CA GLY A 260 -16.44 -13.83 -2.82
C GLY A 260 -16.63 -14.24 -4.29
N VAL A 261 -17.25 -13.36 -5.09
CA VAL A 261 -17.34 -13.48 -6.55
C VAL A 261 -16.66 -12.27 -7.17
N GLY A 262 -15.56 -12.47 -7.86
CA GLY A 262 -14.76 -11.40 -8.44
C GLY A 262 -14.55 -11.54 -9.95
N LEU A 263 -14.39 -10.40 -10.61
CA LEU A 263 -14.02 -10.28 -12.02
C LEU A 263 -12.98 -9.17 -12.14
N GLU A 264 -11.93 -9.40 -12.90
CA GLU A 264 -10.91 -8.42 -13.20
C GLU A 264 -10.52 -8.49 -14.67
N ALA A 265 -10.57 -7.35 -15.36
CA ALA A 265 -10.17 -7.19 -16.74
C ALA A 265 -9.08 -6.10 -16.81
N VAL A 266 -7.96 -6.40 -17.46
CA VAL A 266 -6.84 -5.48 -17.70
C VAL A 266 -6.48 -5.55 -19.17
N LYS A 267 -6.39 -4.41 -19.85
CA LYS A 267 -5.76 -4.28 -21.17
C LYS A 267 -4.68 -3.21 -21.11
N THR A 268 -3.47 -3.59 -21.50
CA THR A 268 -2.29 -2.73 -21.52
C THR A 268 -1.66 -2.80 -22.90
N ASP A 269 -1.37 -1.66 -23.50
CA ASP A 269 -0.70 -1.55 -24.81
C ASP A 269 0.47 -0.57 -24.70
N PHE A 270 1.64 -0.95 -25.20
CA PHE A 270 2.87 -0.15 -25.21
C PHE A 270 3.24 0.23 -26.66
N ALA A 271 3.85 1.41 -26.84
CA ALA A 271 4.13 1.97 -28.18
C ALA A 271 5.61 2.07 -28.56
N ILE A 272 6.52 1.84 -27.61
CA ILE A 272 7.99 1.89 -27.79
C ILE A 272 8.62 0.49 -27.68
N VAL A 273 9.90 0.40 -28.07
CA VAL A 273 10.72 -0.83 -28.03
C VAL A 273 10.03 -2.00 -28.75
N ASP A 274 9.59 -3.05 -28.05
CA ASP A 274 8.96 -4.22 -28.66
C ASP A 274 7.47 -4.01 -28.95
N LYS A 275 6.86 -2.96 -28.39
CA LYS A 275 5.42 -2.69 -28.44
C LYS A 275 4.61 -3.86 -27.86
N ASN A 276 4.95 -4.25 -26.64
CA ASN A 276 4.20 -5.30 -25.95
C ASN A 276 2.73 -4.88 -25.76
N SER A 277 1.83 -5.86 -25.79
CA SER A 277 0.43 -5.71 -25.45
C SER A 277 0.01 -6.90 -24.60
N ALA A 278 -0.74 -6.64 -23.54
CA ALA A 278 -1.22 -7.63 -22.59
C ALA A 278 -2.74 -7.44 -22.39
N ASN A 279 -3.48 -8.54 -22.39
CA ASN A 279 -4.90 -8.56 -22.08
C ASN A 279 -5.17 -9.73 -21.13
N PHE A 280 -5.59 -9.40 -19.91
CA PHE A 280 -5.96 -10.35 -18.88
C PHE A 280 -7.44 -10.20 -18.54
N PHE A 281 -8.15 -11.32 -18.56
CA PHE A 281 -9.50 -11.43 -18.01
C PHE A 281 -9.50 -12.57 -17.00
N ASN A 282 -9.78 -12.26 -15.74
CA ASN A 282 -9.74 -13.20 -14.61
C ASN A 282 -11.06 -13.16 -13.85
N THR A 283 -11.76 -14.30 -13.78
CA THR A 283 -12.90 -14.47 -12.88
C THR A 283 -12.44 -15.27 -11.66
N ASN A 284 -12.75 -14.82 -10.46
CA ASN A 284 -12.46 -15.54 -9.21
C ASN A 284 -13.73 -15.90 -8.44
N LEU A 285 -13.66 -17.04 -7.73
CA LEU A 285 -14.73 -17.55 -6.89
C LEU A 285 -14.09 -18.08 -5.59
N THR A 286 -14.50 -17.54 -4.45
CA THR A 286 -13.85 -17.81 -3.15
C THR A 286 -14.88 -18.18 -2.08
N PRO A 287 -15.46 -19.41 -2.12
CA PRO A 287 -16.24 -19.97 -1.03
C PRO A 287 -15.38 -20.19 0.22
N LYS A 288 -15.94 -19.86 1.38
CA LYS A 288 -15.33 -20.02 2.71
C LYS A 288 -16.40 -20.32 3.76
N VAL A 289 -16.05 -21.12 4.74
CA VAL A 289 -16.84 -21.38 5.95
C VAL A 289 -15.93 -21.17 7.16
N THR A 290 -16.41 -20.44 8.15
CA THR A 290 -15.71 -20.20 9.42
C THR A 290 -16.55 -20.69 10.58
N PHE A 291 -16.04 -21.66 11.33
CA PHE A 291 -16.59 -22.14 12.59
C PHE A 291 -15.95 -21.36 13.72
N ARG A 292 -16.72 -20.61 14.51
CA ARG A 292 -16.24 -19.79 15.63
C ARG A 292 -16.76 -20.30 16.97
N LYS A 293 -15.91 -20.28 17.99
CA LYS A 293 -16.28 -20.53 19.39
C LYS A 293 -15.50 -19.59 20.30
N GLY A 294 -16.18 -18.56 20.81
CA GLY A 294 -15.51 -17.42 21.46
C GLY A 294 -14.54 -16.74 20.49
N GLU A 295 -13.31 -16.47 20.95
CA GLU A 295 -12.25 -15.87 20.13
C GLU A 295 -11.46 -16.91 19.30
N SER A 296 -11.72 -18.21 19.45
CA SER A 296 -11.12 -19.27 18.63
C SER A 296 -11.95 -19.57 17.38
N TYR A 297 -11.29 -19.96 16.28
CA TYR A 297 -11.98 -20.34 15.04
C TYR A 297 -11.22 -21.35 14.19
N LEU A 298 -11.96 -22.03 13.31
CA LEU A 298 -11.45 -22.78 12.17
C LEU A 298 -12.13 -22.26 10.90
N MET A 299 -11.34 -21.78 9.96
CA MET A 299 -11.72 -21.38 8.61
C MET A 299 -11.30 -22.47 7.62
N LEU A 300 -12.22 -22.84 6.73
CA LEU A 300 -11.97 -23.70 5.57
C LEU A 300 -12.54 -23.00 4.33
N GLY A 301 -11.81 -23.01 3.22
CA GLY A 301 -12.23 -22.35 1.99
C GLY A 301 -11.41 -22.78 0.79
N SER A 302 -11.73 -22.20 -0.36
CA SER A 302 -11.04 -22.48 -1.61
C SER A 302 -11.19 -21.31 -2.55
N GLY A 303 -10.08 -20.78 -3.07
CA GLY A 303 -10.06 -19.86 -4.19
C GLY A 303 -10.00 -20.63 -5.51
N PHE A 304 -10.87 -20.26 -6.45
CA PHE A 304 -10.79 -20.66 -7.85
C PHE A 304 -10.55 -19.41 -8.70
N SER A 305 -9.72 -19.52 -9.73
CA SER A 305 -9.48 -18.40 -10.66
C SER A 305 -9.40 -18.90 -12.10
N PHE A 306 -10.15 -18.26 -12.99
CA PHE A 306 -10.25 -18.60 -14.40
C PHE A 306 -9.65 -17.45 -15.21
N LEU A 307 -8.39 -17.62 -15.61
CA LEU A 307 -7.63 -16.61 -16.35
C LEU A 307 -7.65 -16.91 -17.85
N ASN A 308 -8.04 -15.91 -18.64
CA ASN A 308 -7.72 -15.78 -20.05
C ASN A 308 -6.63 -14.69 -20.16
N ALA A 309 -5.41 -15.07 -20.53
CA ALA A 309 -4.32 -14.14 -20.76
C ALA A 309 -3.88 -14.18 -22.22
N LYS A 310 -3.66 -13.01 -22.82
CA LYS A 310 -3.13 -12.86 -24.18
C LYS A 310 -2.02 -11.83 -24.16
N ASN A 311 -0.83 -12.24 -24.60
CA ASN A 311 0.31 -11.34 -24.78
C ASN A 311 0.74 -11.37 -26.24
N SER A 312 1.17 -10.24 -26.78
CA SER A 312 1.73 -10.09 -28.14
C SER A 312 2.72 -8.94 -28.17
N ASN A 313 3.64 -8.91 -29.12
CA ASN A 313 4.48 -7.75 -29.39
C ASN A 313 4.78 -7.66 -30.90
N GLN A 314 5.59 -6.70 -31.34
CA GLN A 314 5.89 -6.49 -32.77
C GLN A 314 6.63 -7.69 -33.43
N TYR A 315 7.29 -8.53 -32.62
CA TYR A 315 8.17 -9.61 -33.07
C TYR A 315 7.61 -11.01 -32.82
N MET A 316 6.53 -11.15 -32.05
CA MET A 316 5.92 -12.41 -31.67
C MET A 316 4.40 -12.42 -31.87
N ASP A 317 3.91 -13.48 -32.50
CA ASP A 317 2.48 -13.81 -32.58
C ASP A 317 1.81 -13.85 -31.21
N GLN A 318 0.49 -13.61 -31.20
CA GLN A 318 -0.29 -13.57 -29.96
C GLN A 318 -0.29 -14.91 -29.21
N VAL A 319 0.45 -14.96 -28.09
CA VAL A 319 0.47 -16.07 -27.15
C VAL A 319 -0.79 -16.02 -26.28
N LYS A 320 -1.63 -17.04 -26.41
CA LYS A 320 -2.86 -17.21 -25.60
C LYS A 320 -2.62 -18.24 -24.50
N ASN A 321 -2.94 -17.88 -23.27
CA ASN A 321 -2.75 -18.71 -22.08
C ASN A 321 -4.03 -18.71 -21.24
N ASN A 322 -4.87 -19.73 -21.46
CA ASN A 322 -6.10 -19.93 -20.70
C ASN A 322 -5.83 -20.96 -19.60
N LYS A 323 -5.98 -20.59 -18.32
CA LYS A 323 -5.68 -21.45 -17.18
C LYS A 323 -6.72 -21.30 -16.07
N THR A 324 -7.16 -22.45 -15.56
CA THR A 324 -7.90 -22.55 -14.30
C THR A 324 -6.92 -22.82 -13.17
N TYR A 325 -7.06 -22.09 -12.08
CA TYR A 325 -6.26 -22.20 -10.88
C TYR A 325 -7.15 -22.59 -9.69
N TRP A 326 -6.59 -23.39 -8.79
CA TRP A 326 -7.20 -23.80 -7.53
C TRP A 326 -6.23 -23.51 -6.39
N PHE A 327 -6.75 -22.87 -5.34
CA PHE A 327 -6.01 -22.41 -4.17
C PHE A 327 -6.78 -22.86 -2.91
N PRO A 328 -6.48 -24.04 -2.33
CA PRO A 328 -7.08 -24.42 -1.05
C PRO A 328 -6.70 -23.41 0.04
N GLN A 329 -7.66 -23.07 0.90
CA GLN A 329 -7.46 -22.12 2.00
C GLN A 329 -7.92 -22.74 3.31
N ALA A 330 -7.09 -22.66 4.35
CA ALA A 330 -7.48 -23.05 5.69
C ALA A 330 -6.74 -22.18 6.71
N GLU A 331 -7.39 -21.81 7.80
CA GLU A 331 -6.78 -21.03 8.87
C GLU A 331 -7.43 -21.41 10.20
N PHE A 332 -6.64 -21.74 11.21
CA PHE A 332 -7.13 -21.92 12.57
C PHE A 332 -6.58 -20.82 13.47
N GLN A 333 -7.36 -20.42 14.46
CA GLN A 333 -6.91 -19.62 15.59
C GLN A 333 -7.37 -20.28 16.88
N PHE A 334 -6.42 -20.50 17.79
CA PHE A 334 -6.66 -20.88 19.17
C PHE A 334 -6.31 -19.71 20.10
N ALA A 335 -7.35 -19.07 20.64
CA ALA A 335 -7.22 -18.06 21.68
C ALA A 335 -7.12 -18.77 23.03
N ALA A 336 -5.89 -18.94 23.54
CA ALA A 336 -5.65 -19.46 24.88
C ALA A 336 -6.05 -18.43 25.95
N ALA A 337 -5.79 -17.16 25.66
CA ALA A 337 -6.22 -15.98 26.40
C ALA A 337 -6.37 -14.79 25.41
N LYS A 338 -6.76 -13.59 25.88
CA LYS A 338 -6.84 -12.41 25.00
C LYS A 338 -5.44 -11.94 24.55
N GLU A 339 -4.50 -12.13 25.46
CA GLU A 339 -3.09 -11.80 25.41
C GLU A 339 -2.33 -12.77 24.49
N PHE A 340 -2.85 -13.99 24.26
CA PHE A 340 -2.16 -15.06 23.51
C PHE A 340 -3.09 -15.83 22.57
N LYS A 341 -3.03 -15.48 21.28
CA LYS A 341 -3.79 -16.08 20.19
C LYS A 341 -2.84 -16.72 19.19
N PHE A 342 -2.70 -18.03 19.28
CA PHE A 342 -1.94 -18.82 18.32
C PHE A 342 -2.79 -19.03 17.07
N TYR A 343 -2.21 -18.89 15.90
CA TYR A 343 -2.91 -19.14 14.64
C TYR A 343 -2.00 -19.78 13.61
N GLY A 344 -2.57 -20.34 12.55
CA GLY A 344 -1.82 -20.91 11.45
C GLY A 344 -2.73 -21.31 10.32
N GLY A 345 -2.18 -21.42 9.12
CA GLY A 345 -2.99 -21.62 7.93
C GLY A 345 -2.19 -21.93 6.67
N VAL A 346 -2.94 -22.06 5.60
CA VAL A 346 -2.47 -22.07 4.22
C VAL A 346 -3.36 -21.14 3.42
N ASP A 347 -2.74 -20.27 2.63
CA ASP A 347 -3.42 -19.51 1.59
C ASP A 347 -2.71 -19.63 0.24
N GLY A 348 -3.26 -18.94 -0.75
CA GLY A 348 -2.79 -18.92 -2.12
C GLY A 348 -3.67 -18.00 -2.95
N GLY A 349 -3.23 -17.69 -4.17
CA GLY A 349 -3.98 -16.81 -5.05
C GLY A 349 -3.23 -16.44 -6.33
N LEU A 350 -3.92 -15.72 -7.19
CA LEU A 350 -3.41 -15.17 -8.43
C LEU A 350 -3.44 -13.64 -8.33
N LYS A 351 -2.28 -12.99 -8.48
CA LYS A 351 -2.18 -11.54 -8.58
C LYS A 351 -1.92 -11.15 -10.04
N LEU A 352 -2.79 -10.36 -10.65
CA LEU A 352 -2.45 -9.71 -11.92
C LEU A 352 -1.44 -8.60 -11.64
N ASN A 353 -0.33 -8.56 -12.39
CA ASN A 353 0.59 -7.44 -12.32
C ASN A 353 0.27 -6.49 -13.49
N THR A 354 -0.13 -5.27 -13.15
CA THR A 354 -0.52 -4.23 -14.10
C THR A 354 0.58 -3.18 -14.22
N TYR A 355 0.63 -2.44 -15.32
CA TYR A 355 1.60 -1.36 -15.52
C TYR A 355 1.46 -0.26 -14.46
N GLY A 356 0.23 0.07 -14.02
CA GLY A 356 0.01 0.98 -12.90
C GLY A 356 0.57 0.46 -11.57
N ASP A 357 0.45 -0.85 -11.31
CA ASP A 357 1.06 -1.52 -10.15
C ASP A 357 2.59 -1.47 -10.19
N LEU A 358 3.14 -1.70 -11.39
CA LEU A 358 4.58 -1.68 -11.65
C LEU A 358 5.15 -0.26 -11.51
N LEU A 359 4.50 0.77 -12.06
CA LEU A 359 4.89 2.18 -11.91
C LEU A 359 4.82 2.64 -10.45
N GLN A 360 3.80 2.21 -9.71
CA GLN A 360 3.69 2.51 -8.29
C GLN A 360 4.77 1.80 -7.46
N ALA A 361 5.29 0.65 -7.90
CA ALA A 361 6.41 0.00 -7.25
C ALA A 361 7.76 0.61 -7.65
N ASN A 362 7.98 0.80 -8.96
CA ASN A 362 9.16 1.42 -9.54
C ASN A 362 8.75 2.43 -10.63
N PRO A 363 8.86 3.74 -10.39
CA PRO A 363 8.55 4.75 -11.39
C PRO A 363 9.57 4.78 -12.54
N PHE A 364 10.75 4.20 -12.36
CA PHE A 364 11.86 4.25 -13.33
C PHE A 364 11.87 3.07 -14.31
N ILE A 365 10.72 2.40 -14.50
CA ILE A 365 10.58 1.37 -15.54
C ILE A 365 10.45 1.99 -16.94
N VAL A 366 10.91 1.26 -17.95
CA VAL A 366 10.65 1.59 -19.36
C VAL A 366 9.17 1.37 -19.68
N SER A 367 8.62 2.21 -20.57
CA SER A 367 7.22 2.14 -20.99
C SER A 367 6.95 1.08 -22.06
N ASP A 368 7.53 -0.10 -21.85
CA ASP A 368 7.27 -1.32 -22.60
C ASP A 368 7.56 -2.51 -21.68
N GLN A 369 6.51 -3.25 -21.27
CA GLN A 369 6.63 -4.29 -20.24
C GLN A 369 5.94 -5.60 -20.67
N TYR A 370 6.66 -6.71 -20.58
CA TYR A 370 6.06 -8.04 -20.76
C TYR A 370 5.31 -8.47 -19.49
N LEU A 371 4.04 -8.11 -19.36
CA LEU A 371 3.26 -8.39 -18.16
C LEU A 371 2.94 -9.89 -17.99
N LYS A 372 3.02 -10.37 -16.74
CA LYS A 372 2.52 -11.68 -16.31
C LYS A 372 1.84 -11.62 -14.94
N PRO A 373 0.83 -12.46 -14.66
CA PRO A 373 0.31 -12.63 -13.31
C PRO A 373 1.26 -13.47 -12.45
N THR A 374 1.41 -13.11 -11.18
CA THR A 374 2.13 -13.91 -10.18
C THR A 374 1.17 -14.90 -9.52
N GLN A 375 1.54 -16.18 -9.46
CA GLN A 375 0.74 -17.22 -8.80
C GLN A 375 1.39 -17.62 -7.47
N THR A 376 0.74 -17.35 -6.34
CA THR A 376 1.06 -18.02 -5.06
C THR A 376 0.35 -19.37 -5.06
N LYS A 377 1.09 -20.47 -5.29
CA LYS A 377 0.49 -21.82 -5.33
C LYS A 377 -0.06 -22.23 -3.97
N TYR A 378 0.76 -22.03 -2.95
CA TYR A 378 0.46 -22.18 -1.55
C TYR A 378 1.44 -21.33 -0.75
N HIS A 379 0.97 -20.80 0.36
CA HIS A 379 1.75 -20.12 1.39
C HIS A 379 1.28 -20.68 2.73
N PHE A 380 2.13 -21.45 3.40
CA PHE A 380 1.86 -21.98 4.73
C PHE A 380 2.38 -21.00 5.77
N TYR A 381 1.65 -20.83 6.87
CA TYR A 381 2.05 -19.97 7.96
C TYR A 381 1.59 -20.42 9.35
N VAL A 382 2.29 -19.94 10.37
CA VAL A 382 1.95 -20.08 11.79
C VAL A 382 2.32 -18.78 12.53
N GLY A 383 1.58 -18.40 13.56
CA GLY A 383 1.82 -17.16 14.26
C GLY A 383 1.23 -17.08 15.66
N LEU A 384 1.61 -16.00 16.34
CA LEU A 384 1.13 -15.59 17.64
C LEU A 384 0.81 -14.10 17.55
N ARG A 385 -0.43 -13.75 17.91
CA ARG A 385 -0.86 -12.37 18.10
C ARG A 385 -1.51 -12.20 19.46
N GLY A 386 -1.51 -10.99 19.97
CA GLY A 386 -1.97 -10.70 21.33
C GLY A 386 -2.33 -9.25 21.54
N ASP A 387 -3.18 -9.03 22.54
CA ASP A 387 -3.56 -7.72 23.04
C ASP A 387 -3.45 -7.78 24.58
N ILE A 388 -2.45 -7.10 25.13
CA ILE A 388 -2.13 -7.07 26.57
C ILE A 388 -2.60 -5.74 27.14
N ASP A 389 -3.61 -5.80 28.02
CA ASP A 389 -4.24 -4.66 28.71
C ASP A 389 -4.69 -3.49 27.81
N GLU A 390 -4.98 -3.77 26.53
CA GLU A 390 -5.23 -2.77 25.47
C GLU A 390 -4.04 -1.81 25.19
N MET A 391 -2.96 -1.91 25.98
CA MET A 391 -1.74 -1.10 25.91
C MET A 391 -0.68 -1.66 24.97
N PHE A 392 -0.57 -2.99 24.82
CA PHE A 392 0.45 -3.60 23.96
C PHE A 392 -0.16 -4.65 23.03
N LYS A 393 -0.16 -4.34 21.74
CA LYS A 393 -0.68 -5.20 20.67
C LYS A 393 0.46 -5.68 19.80
N TYR A 394 0.45 -6.96 19.45
CA TYR A 394 1.50 -7.54 18.62
C TYR A 394 0.95 -8.66 17.72
N ASP A 395 1.59 -8.85 16.57
CA ASP A 395 1.32 -9.93 15.61
C ASP A 395 2.65 -10.39 15.00
N PHE A 396 2.97 -11.67 15.16
CA PHE A 396 4.24 -12.29 14.78
C PHE A 396 3.98 -13.66 14.14
N SER A 397 4.52 -13.98 12.95
CA SER A 397 4.05 -15.19 12.23
C SER A 397 4.94 -15.81 11.15
N ALA A 398 5.62 -16.91 11.44
CA ALA A 398 6.37 -17.71 10.48
C ALA A 398 5.61 -18.17 9.22
N GLY A 399 6.30 -18.30 8.08
CA GLY A 399 5.72 -18.74 6.81
C GLY A 399 6.71 -19.23 5.73
N PHE A 400 6.18 -20.01 4.80
CA PHE A 400 6.90 -20.54 3.64
C PHE A 400 5.92 -20.81 2.50
N GLY A 401 6.26 -20.36 1.30
CA GLY A 401 5.39 -20.52 0.13
C GLY A 401 6.12 -20.96 -1.13
N LYS A 402 5.35 -21.43 -2.10
CA LYS A 402 5.81 -21.69 -3.46
C LYS A 402 5.06 -20.82 -4.45
N MET A 403 5.81 -20.10 -5.27
CA MET A 403 5.28 -19.11 -6.21
C MET A 403 5.73 -19.42 -7.64
N LYS A 404 4.93 -18.99 -8.61
CA LYS A 404 5.30 -18.92 -10.03
C LYS A 404 5.22 -17.50 -10.50
N ASP A 405 6.10 -17.17 -11.46
CA ASP A 405 6.21 -15.82 -12.04
C ASP A 405 6.27 -14.74 -10.94
N ILE A 406 7.19 -14.90 -9.98
CA ILE A 406 7.55 -13.90 -8.97
C ILE A 406 8.11 -12.68 -9.69
N MET A 407 7.44 -11.54 -9.60
CA MET A 407 7.84 -10.30 -10.27
C MET A 407 8.90 -9.54 -9.47
N PHE A 408 9.97 -9.12 -10.14
CA PHE A 408 10.99 -8.21 -9.59
C PHE A 408 11.63 -7.37 -10.70
N PHE A 409 12.38 -6.32 -10.34
CA PHE A 409 12.89 -5.34 -11.30
C PHE A 409 14.37 -5.57 -11.64
N LYS A 410 14.63 -5.85 -12.92
CA LYS A 410 15.98 -5.88 -13.52
C LYS A 410 16.28 -4.51 -14.15
N ALA A 411 17.50 -4.01 -14.01
CA ALA A 411 17.96 -2.85 -14.79
C ALA A 411 18.01 -3.22 -16.28
N ASN A 412 17.72 -2.26 -17.15
CA ASN A 412 17.86 -2.41 -18.59
C ASN A 412 19.26 -2.01 -19.06
N SER A 413 19.69 -2.66 -20.14
CA SER A 413 20.76 -2.15 -21.01
C SER A 413 20.26 -0.90 -21.76
N ILE A 414 21.14 -0.33 -22.56
CA ILE A 414 20.73 0.39 -23.77
C ILE A 414 19.94 -0.51 -24.74
N PHE A 415 19.08 0.11 -25.55
CA PHE A 415 18.22 -0.50 -26.57
C PHE A 415 18.68 -0.20 -28.01
N ASP A 416 19.46 0.87 -28.22
CA ASP A 416 20.06 1.25 -29.51
C ASP A 416 21.60 1.29 -29.40
N ASP A 417 22.30 0.40 -30.11
CA ASP A 417 23.76 0.32 -30.04
C ASP A 417 24.47 1.42 -30.87
N THR A 418 23.73 2.35 -31.49
CA THR A 418 24.29 3.49 -32.22
C THR A 418 25.15 4.38 -31.31
N TYR A 419 26.40 4.66 -31.70
CA TYR A 419 27.32 5.53 -30.95
C TYR A 419 26.92 7.01 -31.05
N SER A 420 25.85 7.39 -30.36
CA SER A 420 25.23 8.71 -30.32
C SER A 420 24.72 9.02 -28.92
N MET A 421 24.86 10.26 -28.45
CA MET A 421 24.21 10.74 -27.22
C MET A 421 22.83 11.36 -27.47
N ASN A 422 22.42 11.53 -28.73
CA ASN A 422 21.05 11.89 -29.09
C ASN A 422 20.20 10.60 -29.10
N ARG A 423 19.50 10.35 -27.99
CA ARG A 423 18.79 9.09 -27.70
C ARG A 423 17.49 9.37 -26.94
N SER A 424 16.60 8.39 -26.89
CA SER A 424 15.38 8.46 -26.07
C SER A 424 15.68 8.56 -24.58
N ALA A 425 14.81 9.26 -23.83
CA ALA A 425 14.91 9.43 -22.37
C ALA A 425 15.16 8.15 -21.55
N TYR A 426 14.65 7.01 -22.02
CA TYR A 426 14.72 5.70 -21.36
C TYR A 426 15.96 4.87 -21.71
N ASP A 427 16.82 5.39 -22.60
CA ASP A 427 17.85 4.65 -23.33
C ASP A 427 19.28 5.04 -22.93
N PHE A 428 19.52 5.16 -21.62
CA PHE A 428 20.84 5.48 -21.06
C PHE A 428 21.26 4.47 -19.96
N ALA A 429 20.83 3.20 -20.09
CA ALA A 429 20.89 2.16 -19.03
C ALA A 429 20.28 2.63 -17.68
N ASN A 430 19.35 3.57 -17.75
CA ASN A 430 18.73 4.31 -16.66
C ASN A 430 17.30 3.84 -16.35
N THR A 431 16.81 2.78 -16.99
CA THR A 431 15.46 2.24 -16.78
C THR A 431 15.47 0.79 -16.33
N PHE A 432 14.32 0.32 -15.87
CA PHE A 432 14.12 -1.04 -15.36
C PHE A 432 13.00 -1.76 -16.13
N SER A 433 12.99 -3.08 -16.06
CA SER A 433 11.88 -3.92 -16.53
C SER A 433 11.48 -4.94 -15.48
N ALA A 434 10.18 -5.26 -15.45
CA ALA A 434 9.64 -6.34 -14.66
C ALA A 434 10.04 -7.68 -15.29
N ILE A 435 10.79 -8.48 -14.55
CA ILE A 435 11.14 -9.85 -14.89
C ILE A 435 10.50 -10.82 -13.91
N TYR A 436 10.39 -12.09 -14.32
CA TYR A 436 9.56 -13.08 -13.64
C TYR A 436 10.30 -14.41 -13.52
N ASP A 437 10.28 -15.01 -12.33
CA ASP A 437 10.83 -16.35 -12.12
C ASP A 437 9.97 -17.22 -11.18
N ASP A 438 10.02 -18.54 -11.34
CA ASP A 438 9.45 -19.51 -10.41
C ASP A 438 10.37 -19.64 -9.18
N GLY A 439 9.81 -19.83 -7.99
CA GLY A 439 10.64 -19.97 -6.78
C GLY A 439 9.89 -20.33 -5.52
N ASN A 440 10.65 -20.47 -4.44
CA ASN A 440 10.12 -20.56 -3.08
C ASN A 440 10.36 -19.23 -2.34
N VAL A 441 9.46 -18.90 -1.43
CA VAL A 441 9.55 -17.71 -0.56
C VAL A 441 9.59 -18.15 0.90
N SER A 442 10.38 -17.45 1.71
CA SER A 442 10.45 -17.61 3.17
C SER A 442 10.31 -16.25 3.82
N ASP A 443 9.36 -16.17 4.73
CA ASP A 443 8.64 -14.95 5.13
C ASP A 443 7.98 -15.27 6.49
N ILE A 444 7.88 -14.35 7.44
CA ILE A 444 7.64 -14.68 8.87
C ILE A 444 7.19 -13.47 9.80
N LYS A 445 5.93 -12.95 9.95
CA LYS A 445 5.60 -11.59 10.54
C LYS A 445 6.17 -11.19 11.92
N GLY A 446 6.18 -9.88 12.14
CA GLY A 446 6.48 -9.12 13.37
C GLY A 446 6.02 -7.66 13.22
N SER A 447 4.92 -7.31 13.88
CA SER A 447 4.39 -5.95 14.03
C SER A 447 3.97 -5.72 15.50
N LEU A 448 4.15 -4.51 16.00
CA LEU A 448 3.82 -4.11 17.36
C LEU A 448 3.20 -2.71 17.39
N GLN A 449 2.31 -2.49 18.35
CA GLN A 449 1.80 -1.19 18.77
C GLN A 449 1.81 -1.11 20.28
N TYR A 450 2.30 0.00 20.82
CA TYR A 450 2.39 0.27 22.24
C TYR A 450 1.77 1.64 22.55
N PHE A 451 0.87 1.66 23.52
CA PHE A 451 0.12 2.83 24.00
C PHE A 451 0.53 3.14 25.45
N PRO A 452 1.78 3.61 25.70
CA PRO A 452 2.26 3.91 27.06
C PRO A 452 1.48 5.01 27.77
N LEU A 453 0.84 5.90 27.00
CA LEU A 453 0.06 7.04 27.48
C LEU A 453 -1.13 7.25 26.52
N GLU A 454 -2.23 7.84 26.98
CA GLU A 454 -3.39 8.18 26.12
C GLU A 454 -3.05 9.05 24.90
N ASN A 455 -1.92 9.75 24.96
CA ASN A 455 -1.45 10.70 23.97
C ASN A 455 -0.14 10.30 23.28
N LEU A 456 0.36 9.08 23.51
CA LEU A 456 1.55 8.53 22.87
C LEU A 456 1.24 7.16 22.26
N VAL A 457 1.38 7.05 20.94
CA VAL A 457 1.38 5.78 20.21
C VAL A 457 2.79 5.51 19.72
N VAL A 458 3.31 4.30 19.92
CA VAL A 458 4.55 3.81 19.35
C VAL A 458 4.23 2.59 18.50
N ASP A 459 4.63 2.58 17.24
CA ASP A 459 4.48 1.45 16.33
C ASP A 459 5.85 0.89 15.91
N GLY A 460 5.88 -0.40 15.61
CA GLY A 460 7.06 -1.05 15.06
C GLY A 460 6.68 -2.12 14.06
N GLU A 461 7.35 -2.14 12.92
CA GLU A 461 7.25 -3.21 11.94
C GLU A 461 8.65 -3.72 11.62
N LEU A 462 8.80 -5.04 11.58
CA LEU A 462 9.96 -5.65 10.93
C LEU A 462 9.58 -5.97 9.47
N ARG A 463 10.55 -6.36 8.63
CA ARG A 463 10.32 -7.23 7.47
C ARG A 463 11.54 -8.10 7.15
N PHE A 464 11.38 -9.38 6.83
CA PHE A 464 12.41 -10.25 6.27
C PHE A 464 11.75 -11.19 5.27
N THR A 465 12.22 -11.15 4.03
CA THR A 465 11.65 -11.97 2.96
C THR A 465 12.78 -12.48 2.08
N LYS A 466 12.99 -13.79 2.08
CA LYS A 466 14.00 -14.46 1.27
C LYS A 466 13.34 -15.22 0.14
N TYR A 467 13.88 -15.07 -1.06
CA TYR A 467 13.47 -15.83 -2.24
C TYR A 467 14.57 -16.82 -2.62
N ASN A 468 14.16 -18.00 -3.09
CA ASN A 468 15.01 -18.97 -3.75
C ASN A 468 14.41 -19.23 -5.13
N LEU A 469 15.02 -18.62 -6.14
CA LEU A 469 14.55 -18.57 -7.52
C LEU A 469 15.09 -19.78 -8.32
N LYS A 470 14.51 -20.05 -9.49
CA LYS A 470 14.85 -21.25 -10.28
C LYS A 470 15.90 -20.98 -11.35
N ASN A 471 15.84 -19.82 -12.01
CA ASN A 471 16.64 -19.48 -13.18
C ASN A 471 17.58 -18.29 -12.93
N TYR A 472 17.26 -17.40 -11.99
CA TYR A 472 18.13 -16.30 -11.55
C TYR A 472 18.81 -16.61 -10.22
N ASP A 473 20.13 -16.41 -10.12
CA ASP A 473 20.87 -16.58 -8.86
C ASP A 473 20.48 -15.55 -7.80
N ASN A 474 20.03 -14.37 -8.23
CA ASN A 474 19.71 -13.22 -7.39
C ASN A 474 18.31 -12.66 -7.70
N ILE A 475 17.57 -12.27 -6.66
CA ILE A 475 16.37 -11.44 -6.82
C ILE A 475 16.77 -9.95 -6.79
N TYR A 476 16.66 -9.28 -7.94
CA TYR A 476 17.16 -7.91 -8.08
C TYR A 476 16.25 -6.88 -7.42
N ASN A 477 16.89 -5.89 -6.77
CA ASN A 477 16.29 -4.70 -6.16
C ASN A 477 15.29 -4.97 -5.02
N VAL A 478 15.14 -6.21 -4.54
CA VAL A 478 14.29 -6.58 -3.41
C VAL A 478 15.14 -6.67 -2.13
N PRO A 479 14.85 -5.88 -1.07
CA PRO A 479 15.61 -5.94 0.18
C PRO A 479 15.26 -7.21 0.96
N LEU A 480 16.29 -7.93 1.42
CA LEU A 480 16.14 -9.10 2.27
C LEU A 480 15.46 -8.76 3.60
N PHE A 481 15.75 -7.57 4.14
CA PHE A 481 15.21 -7.10 5.42
C PHE A 481 14.81 -5.62 5.35
N ASN A 482 13.68 -5.27 5.96
CA ASN A 482 13.33 -3.88 6.28
C ASN A 482 12.93 -3.80 7.76
N ALA A 483 12.84 -2.60 8.30
CA ALA A 483 12.16 -2.33 9.56
C ALA A 483 11.66 -0.89 9.58
N SER A 484 10.65 -0.61 10.39
CA SER A 484 10.29 0.75 10.76
C SER A 484 9.89 0.83 12.22
N ILE A 485 10.11 2.00 12.82
CA ILE A 485 9.66 2.33 14.18
C ILE A 485 9.06 3.72 14.15
N GLY A 486 7.77 3.82 14.42
CA GLY A 486 7.03 5.09 14.45
C GLY A 486 6.69 5.50 15.88
N ALA A 487 6.55 6.81 16.09
CA ALA A 487 5.97 7.35 17.31
C ALA A 487 5.12 8.59 16.98
N LYS A 488 3.94 8.67 17.57
CA LYS A 488 3.05 9.84 17.50
C LYS A 488 2.76 10.33 18.90
N TYR A 489 3.14 11.56 19.20
CA TYR A 489 2.94 12.18 20.51
C TYR A 489 2.13 13.45 20.40
N THR A 490 1.15 13.62 21.29
CA THR A 490 0.23 14.76 21.30
C THR A 490 0.28 15.45 22.66
N MET A 491 0.71 16.71 22.73
CA MET A 491 0.82 17.45 24.00
C MET A 491 0.20 18.86 23.91
N LEU A 492 0.28 19.61 25.02
CA LEU A 492 -0.32 20.94 25.18
C LEU A 492 -1.82 20.95 24.82
N ASP A 493 -2.63 20.12 25.49
CA ASP A 493 -4.08 19.98 25.25
C ASP A 493 -4.43 19.69 23.77
N LYS A 494 -3.66 18.80 23.14
CA LYS A 494 -3.75 18.43 21.72
C LYS A 494 -3.46 19.58 20.74
N LYS A 495 -2.74 20.63 21.18
CA LYS A 495 -2.24 21.72 20.32
C LYS A 495 -0.93 21.37 19.61
N LEU A 496 -0.04 20.63 20.25
CA LEU A 496 1.23 20.20 19.63
C LEU A 496 1.15 18.72 19.28
N LEU A 497 1.29 18.41 17.99
CA LEU A 497 1.34 17.06 17.45
C LEU A 497 2.76 16.83 16.93
N LEU A 498 3.40 15.76 17.38
CA LEU A 498 4.73 15.34 16.95
C LEU A 498 4.63 13.93 16.35
N GLY A 499 5.29 13.72 15.22
CA GLY A 499 5.50 12.42 14.61
C GLY A 499 7.00 12.15 14.43
N PHE A 500 7.37 10.88 14.58
CA PHE A 500 8.70 10.36 14.33
C PHE A 500 8.57 9.04 13.57
N LYS A 501 9.51 8.77 12.65
CA LYS A 501 9.67 7.46 12.03
C LYS A 501 11.14 7.20 11.70
N GLY A 502 11.68 6.14 12.27
CA GLY A 502 12.88 5.50 11.74
C GLY A 502 12.47 4.46 10.70
N ILE A 503 13.16 4.43 9.57
CA ILE A 503 13.02 3.41 8.52
C ILE A 503 14.40 2.80 8.28
N PHE A 504 14.45 1.48 8.13
CA PHE A 504 15.66 0.75 7.75
C PHE A 504 15.35 -0.22 6.62
N ALA A 505 16.27 -0.33 5.66
CA ALA A 505 16.27 -1.37 4.64
C ALA A 505 17.68 -1.93 4.46
N SER A 506 17.79 -3.24 4.30
CA SER A 506 19.04 -3.90 4.00
C SER A 506 19.57 -3.52 2.62
N ASP A 507 20.83 -3.86 2.40
CA ASP A 507 21.39 -3.95 1.05
C ASP A 507 20.53 -4.79 0.10
N ARG A 508 20.66 -4.49 -1.18
CA ARG A 508 19.95 -5.14 -2.29
C ARG A 508 20.93 -5.50 -3.39
N THR A 509 20.93 -6.75 -3.84
CA THR A 509 21.60 -7.13 -5.08
C THR A 509 20.85 -6.51 -6.27
N THR A 510 21.57 -6.09 -7.29
CA THR A 510 21.03 -5.60 -8.56
C THR A 510 21.93 -6.03 -9.70
N ASN A 511 21.44 -6.00 -10.92
CA ASN A 511 22.31 -5.94 -12.09
C ASN A 511 22.63 -4.48 -12.47
N SER A 512 23.68 -4.29 -13.25
CA SER A 512 24.05 -3.03 -13.88
C SER A 512 24.79 -3.26 -15.19
N TYR A 513 24.94 -2.22 -16.01
CA TYR A 513 25.65 -2.29 -17.29
C TYR A 513 26.83 -1.33 -17.34
N ALA A 514 27.94 -1.79 -17.93
CA ALA A 514 29.00 -0.93 -18.45
C ALA A 514 28.80 -0.78 -19.95
N ILE A 515 28.85 0.47 -20.46
CA ILE A 515 28.67 0.78 -21.88
C ILE A 515 29.97 1.39 -22.41
N GLU A 516 30.55 0.79 -23.43
CA GLU A 516 31.83 1.22 -24.03
C GLU A 516 31.71 1.40 -25.54
N GLY A 517 32.45 2.34 -26.12
CA GLY A 517 32.53 2.53 -27.57
C GLY A 517 33.52 1.56 -28.19
N VAL A 518 33.06 0.68 -29.08
CA VAL A 518 33.90 -0.32 -29.75
C VAL A 518 33.74 -0.29 -31.26
N GLY A 519 34.77 -0.72 -31.98
CA GLY A 519 34.77 -0.83 -33.44
C GLY A 519 35.38 0.37 -34.16
N ALA A 520 36.20 0.07 -35.17
CA ALA A 520 36.69 1.03 -36.16
C ALA A 520 36.55 0.38 -37.55
N PRO A 521 36.08 1.10 -38.59
CA PRO A 521 35.81 2.53 -38.64
C PRO A 521 34.46 2.97 -38.04
N ASN A 522 33.51 2.05 -37.84
CA ASN A 522 32.19 2.37 -37.32
C ASN A 522 32.13 2.05 -35.82
N MET A 523 32.12 3.08 -34.98
CA MET A 523 31.90 2.90 -33.53
C MET A 523 30.45 2.54 -33.25
N VAL A 524 30.26 1.58 -32.35
CA VAL A 524 28.98 1.22 -31.72
C VAL A 524 29.17 1.17 -30.21
N PHE A 525 28.09 1.34 -29.46
CA PHE A 525 28.11 1.03 -28.03
C PHE A 525 27.99 -0.48 -27.83
N GLN A 526 28.90 -1.05 -27.05
CA GLN A 526 28.80 -2.41 -26.53
C GLN A 526 28.39 -2.36 -25.06
N SER A 527 27.38 -3.15 -24.71
CA SER A 527 26.87 -3.28 -23.35
C SER A 527 27.35 -4.57 -22.69
N THR A 528 27.87 -4.46 -21.46
CA THR A 528 28.32 -5.61 -20.64
C THR A 528 27.58 -5.62 -19.31
N GLU A 529 26.87 -6.71 -19.02
CA GLU A 529 26.10 -6.86 -17.77
C GLU A 529 26.97 -7.35 -16.60
N ASN A 530 26.90 -6.67 -15.46
CA ASN A 530 27.27 -7.22 -14.16
C ASN A 530 25.99 -7.67 -13.43
N THR A 531 25.85 -8.97 -13.20
CA THR A 531 24.69 -9.61 -12.54
C THR A 531 24.77 -9.64 -11.01
N ASN A 532 25.81 -9.06 -10.41
CA ASN A 532 26.04 -9.06 -8.96
C ASN A 532 26.58 -7.72 -8.45
N ASP A 533 25.94 -6.64 -8.87
CA ASP A 533 26.13 -5.30 -8.32
C ASP A 533 25.22 -5.09 -7.09
N LYS A 534 25.40 -3.98 -6.39
CA LYS A 534 24.79 -3.73 -5.08
C LYS A 534 24.23 -2.32 -4.96
N VAL A 535 22.95 -2.20 -4.62
CA VAL A 535 22.38 -0.96 -4.10
C VAL A 535 22.45 -1.00 -2.59
N GLY A 536 23.10 0.00 -1.99
CA GLY A 536 23.24 0.10 -0.55
C GLY A 536 21.90 0.09 0.19
N GLY A 537 21.90 -0.55 1.35
CA GLY A 537 20.86 -0.38 2.36
C GLY A 537 20.86 1.04 2.92
N TYR A 538 19.82 1.38 3.66
CA TYR A 538 19.66 2.71 4.22
C TYR A 538 19.02 2.68 5.60
N ALA A 539 19.39 3.66 6.40
CA ALA A 539 18.61 4.13 7.53
C ALA A 539 18.14 5.56 7.19
N ASP A 540 16.87 5.82 7.43
CA ASP A 540 16.19 7.09 7.24
C ASP A 540 15.48 7.47 8.55
N LEU A 541 15.35 8.77 8.82
CA LEU A 541 14.69 9.35 9.97
C LEU A 541 13.82 10.52 9.49
N ASN A 542 12.52 10.36 9.64
CA ASN A 542 11.52 11.39 9.38
C ASN A 542 10.96 11.95 10.70
N LEU A 543 10.72 13.26 10.73
CA LEU A 543 10.05 13.98 11.81
C LEU A 543 8.91 14.82 11.25
N SER A 544 7.80 14.91 11.98
CA SER A 544 6.72 15.86 11.73
C SER A 544 6.37 16.61 13.01
N ALA A 545 6.03 17.88 12.87
CA ALA A 545 5.51 18.71 13.96
C ALA A 545 4.39 19.61 13.44
N GLU A 546 3.23 19.61 14.09
CA GLU A 546 2.14 20.57 13.86
C GLU A 546 1.78 21.26 15.17
N TYR A 547 1.75 22.60 15.18
CA TYR A 547 1.33 23.39 16.32
C TYR A 547 0.09 24.24 15.99
N LYS A 548 -1.02 23.95 16.67
CA LYS A 548 -2.28 24.69 16.61
C LYS A 548 -2.17 25.98 17.40
N ILE A 549 -1.86 27.07 16.70
CA ILE A 549 -1.87 28.44 17.26
C ILE A 549 -3.31 28.84 17.61
N HIS A 550 -4.28 28.45 16.76
CA HIS A 550 -5.70 28.67 16.99
C HIS A 550 -6.52 27.46 16.53
N LYS A 551 -7.81 27.41 16.89
CA LYS A 551 -8.73 26.30 16.53
C LYS A 551 -8.82 26.02 15.02
N ASN A 552 -8.58 27.04 14.19
CA ASN A 552 -8.68 27.00 12.73
C ASN A 552 -7.31 27.24 12.04
N PHE A 553 -6.21 27.37 12.78
CA PHE A 553 -4.89 27.73 12.23
C PHE A 553 -3.74 27.01 12.94
N SER A 554 -3.00 26.22 12.16
CA SER A 554 -1.77 25.54 12.56
C SER A 554 -0.59 26.00 11.72
N ILE A 555 0.60 25.99 12.33
CA ILE A 555 1.87 25.90 11.59
C ILE A 555 2.37 24.46 11.64
N PHE A 556 3.10 24.03 10.61
CA PHE A 556 3.71 22.71 10.58
C PHE A 556 5.13 22.73 10.00
N ALA A 557 5.92 21.73 10.40
CA ALA A 557 7.24 21.45 9.88
C ALA A 557 7.39 19.94 9.65
N LEU A 558 7.98 19.57 8.51
CA LEU A 558 8.31 18.21 8.13
C LEU A 558 9.82 18.14 7.87
N GLY A 559 10.47 17.13 8.42
CA GLY A 559 11.85 16.80 8.13
C GLY A 559 11.95 15.38 7.62
N ASN A 560 12.42 15.17 6.38
CA ASN A 560 12.55 13.84 5.77
C ASN A 560 14.03 13.56 5.46
N ASN A 561 14.50 12.31 5.57
CA ASN A 561 15.93 11.97 5.41
C ASN A 561 16.87 12.80 6.30
N LEU A 562 16.50 13.00 7.57
CA LEU A 562 17.26 13.86 8.48
C LEU A 562 18.63 13.28 8.88
N LEU A 563 18.87 11.99 8.66
CA LEU A 563 20.21 11.39 8.73
C LEU A 563 21.11 11.81 7.54
N SER A 564 20.55 12.50 6.55
CA SER A 564 21.20 12.93 5.31
C SER A 564 21.90 11.78 4.56
N SER A 565 21.34 10.57 4.63
CA SER A 565 21.91 9.41 3.97
C SER A 565 21.69 9.53 2.45
N LYS A 566 22.77 9.68 1.69
CA LYS A 566 22.73 9.78 0.21
C LYS A 566 22.60 8.40 -0.45
N TYR A 567 21.64 7.61 0.00
CA TYR A 567 21.40 6.27 -0.54
C TYR A 567 20.75 6.33 -1.92
N GLN A 568 20.61 5.15 -2.54
CA GLN A 568 20.02 5.00 -3.86
C GLN A 568 18.71 4.21 -3.79
N THR A 569 17.65 4.69 -4.42
CA THR A 569 16.38 3.95 -4.54
C THR A 569 16.53 2.79 -5.52
N TYR A 570 17.23 3.03 -6.61
CA TYR A 570 17.73 2.06 -7.58
C TYR A 570 19.14 2.46 -8.01
N LYS A 571 19.91 1.55 -8.65
CA LYS A 571 21.23 1.90 -9.20
C LYS A 571 21.14 3.18 -10.05
N GLY A 572 21.97 4.17 -9.71
CA GLY A 572 21.98 5.48 -10.37
C GLY A 572 20.98 6.50 -9.82
N TYR A 573 19.92 6.10 -9.12
CA TYR A 573 18.87 6.98 -8.59
C TYR A 573 19.13 7.37 -7.12
N LYS A 574 19.91 8.43 -6.89
CA LYS A 574 20.17 9.00 -5.55
C LYS A 574 18.92 9.68 -4.98
N VAL A 575 18.67 9.53 -3.67
CA VAL A 575 17.63 10.32 -2.97
C VAL A 575 18.07 11.76 -2.71
N LEU A 576 17.07 12.63 -2.48
CA LEU A 576 17.30 13.90 -1.79
C LEU A 576 17.92 13.64 -0.41
N GLY A 577 18.88 14.49 0.00
CA GLY A 577 19.44 14.47 1.35
C GLY A 577 18.42 15.02 2.37
N ALA A 578 18.89 15.52 3.52
CA ALA A 578 17.99 16.08 4.53
C ALA A 578 17.06 17.16 3.96
N GLN A 579 15.76 16.85 3.94
CA GLN A 579 14.71 17.72 3.46
C GLN A 579 14.01 18.38 4.62
N ILE A 580 13.76 19.68 4.52
CA ILE A 580 13.01 20.45 5.52
C ILE A 580 11.95 21.25 4.77
N LEU A 581 10.69 21.07 5.16
CA LEU A 581 9.53 21.81 4.64
C LEU A 581 8.75 22.42 5.81
N GLY A 582 8.51 23.72 5.76
CA GLY A 582 7.67 24.44 6.72
C GLY A 582 6.43 25.00 6.04
N GLY A 583 5.32 25.10 6.76
CA GLY A 583 4.05 25.54 6.19
C GLY A 583 3.00 25.98 7.18
N VAL A 584 1.87 26.41 6.61
CA VAL A 584 0.65 26.81 7.32
C VAL A 584 -0.50 25.92 6.90
N LYS A 585 -1.41 25.66 7.84
CA LYS A 585 -2.61 24.85 7.64
C LYS A 585 -3.80 25.56 8.26
N ILE A 586 -4.81 25.81 7.43
CA ILE A 586 -6.08 26.43 7.79
C ILE A 586 -7.14 25.33 7.77
N THR A 587 -7.96 25.28 8.80
CA THR A 587 -9.04 24.28 8.95
C THR A 587 -10.36 25.03 9.20
N PHE A 588 -11.49 24.61 8.61
CA PHE A 588 -12.75 25.36 8.67
C PHE A 588 -14.01 24.49 8.57
#